data_AF-A0A9W3KHC6-F1
#
_entry.id   AF-A0A9W3KHC6-F1
#
_cell.length_a   1.000
_cell.length_b   1.000
_cell.length_c   1.000
_cell.angle_alpha   90.00
_cell.angle_beta   90.00
_cell.angle_gamma   90.00
#
_symmetry.space_group_name_H-M   'P 1'
#
loop_
_entity.id
_entity.type
_entity.pdbx_description
1 polymer ?
#
loop_
_entity_poly.entity_id
_entity_poly.type
_entity_poly.pdbx_seq_one_letter_code
_entity_poly.pdbx_strand_id
1 'polypeptide(L)'
;MIEWYFEYEIHKNRPGLLGDVSSLIGMLGINIVTINGVDNARRGLLLMCDNQEQISRLESILNTMDNITVTKYRPPKLRDKLAVRHGRYIQRDADDKKTFRFVRDELGLLVDFMAEIMKKEGHKLIGIRGMPRVGKTESIVAASVCANKRWLFVSSTLIKQTVRSQLIEDEYSDDNIFILDGIVSTKRANERHWQLVREIMRLPATKVVEHPDVFVSQSEYTLDDFDYIIELRNDYDEEIQYNLVDEIEQGTQNNFSMFDF
;
A
#
# COMPACT_ATOMS: atom_id res chain seq x y z
N MET A 1 8.29 23.38 11.39
CA MET A 1 9.18 22.26 11.03
C MET A 1 8.73 21.66 9.70
N ILE A 2 9.68 21.42 8.79
CA ILE A 2 9.46 21.01 7.40
C ILE A 2 10.18 19.67 7.18
N GLU A 3 9.46 18.68 6.67
CA GLU A 3 10.01 17.36 6.38
C GLU A 3 10.60 17.29 4.97
N TRP A 4 11.78 16.70 4.83
CA TRP A 4 12.50 16.55 3.57
C TRP A 4 12.94 15.11 3.36
N TYR A 5 12.91 14.66 2.11
CA TYR A 5 13.54 13.43 1.69
C TYR A 5 14.86 13.74 0.99
N PHE A 6 15.90 13.07 1.45
CA PHE A 6 17.24 13.16 0.91
C PHE A 6 17.73 11.75 0.56
N GLU A 7 18.32 11.61 -0.62
CA GLU A 7 18.89 10.34 -1.10
C GLU A 7 20.27 10.58 -1.71
N TYR A 8 21.22 9.69 -1.41
CA TYR A 8 22.52 9.68 -2.05
C TYR A 8 22.97 8.27 -2.41
N GLU A 9 23.77 8.21 -3.48
CA GLU A 9 24.46 7.03 -3.96
C GLU A 9 25.92 7.05 -3.49
N ILE A 10 26.44 5.89 -3.10
CA ILE A 10 27.78 5.73 -2.55
C ILE A 10 28.69 5.15 -3.63
N HIS A 11 29.67 5.94 -4.08
CA HIS A 11 30.68 5.48 -5.04
C HIS A 11 31.88 4.83 -4.36
N LYS A 12 32.25 5.34 -3.18
CA LYS A 12 33.37 4.83 -2.37
C LYS A 12 32.89 4.61 -0.94
N ASN A 13 32.59 3.36 -0.61
CA ASN A 13 32.11 2.98 0.71
C ASN A 13 33.26 2.88 1.72
N ARG A 14 33.80 4.03 2.12
CA ARG A 14 34.81 4.09 3.19
C ARG A 14 34.17 3.96 4.58
N PRO A 15 34.81 3.26 5.53
CA PRO A 15 34.40 3.29 6.93
C PRO A 15 34.22 4.74 7.41
N GLY A 16 33.12 5.01 8.13
CA GLY A 16 32.82 6.33 8.68
C GLY A 16 32.02 7.28 7.78
N LEU A 17 31.81 6.98 6.49
CA LEU A 17 31.07 7.86 5.57
C LEU A 17 29.67 8.25 6.11
N LEU A 18 28.92 7.29 6.63
CA LEU A 18 27.62 7.53 7.24
C LEU A 18 27.71 8.47 8.46
N GLY A 19 28.76 8.30 9.26
CA GLY A 19 29.05 9.14 10.41
C GLY A 19 29.30 10.58 9.98
N ASP A 20 30.16 10.78 8.98
CA ASP A 20 30.50 12.11 8.47
C ASP A 20 29.26 12.86 7.95
N VAL A 21 28.42 12.18 7.15
CA VAL A 21 27.15 12.74 6.66
C VAL A 21 26.20 13.06 7.82
N SER A 22 26.04 12.14 8.77
CA SER A 22 25.13 12.34 9.90
C SER A 22 25.59 13.47 10.83
N SER A 23 26.90 13.58 11.06
CA SER A 23 27.49 14.68 11.82
C SER A 23 27.28 16.03 11.14
N LEU A 24 27.44 16.11 9.81
CA LEU A 24 27.16 17.33 9.05
C LEU A 24 25.70 17.77 9.20
N ILE A 25 24.77 16.83 9.05
CA ILE A 25 23.33 17.08 9.21
C ILE A 25 23.06 17.63 10.62
N GLY A 26 23.61 16.98 11.66
CA GLY A 26 23.48 17.44 13.05
C GLY A 26 24.08 18.83 13.30
N MET A 27 25.24 19.14 12.72
CA MET A 27 25.89 20.45 12.82
C MET A 27 25.08 21.58 12.19
N LEU A 28 24.28 21.28 11.16
CA LEU A 28 23.37 22.24 10.54
C LEU A 28 22.05 22.41 11.32
N GLY A 29 21.90 21.74 12.47
CA GLY A 29 20.69 21.75 13.27
C GLY A 29 19.52 21.03 12.58
N ILE A 30 19.82 20.06 11.72
CA ILE A 30 18.82 19.25 11.03
C ILE A 30 18.64 17.94 11.79
N ASN A 31 17.39 17.55 12.05
CA ASN A 31 17.09 16.30 12.73
C ASN A 31 16.92 15.18 11.72
N ILE A 32 17.59 14.04 11.95
CA ILE A 32 17.37 12.81 11.19
C ILE A 32 16.19 12.09 11.85
N VAL A 33 15.05 12.04 11.16
CA VAL A 33 13.86 11.30 11.61
C VAL A 33 14.09 9.80 11.39
N THR A 34 14.59 9.42 10.22
CA THR A 34 14.90 8.03 9.87
C THR A 34 15.98 7.99 8.80
N ILE A 35 16.83 6.96 8.84
CA ILE A 35 17.88 6.73 7.85
C ILE A 35 18.03 5.24 7.59
N ASN A 36 18.14 4.84 6.32
CA ASN A 36 18.34 3.44 5.95
C ASN A 36 18.99 3.30 4.57
N GLY A 37 19.56 2.11 4.28
CA GLY A 37 19.89 1.73 2.91
C GLY A 37 18.58 1.41 2.17
N VAL A 38 18.35 2.02 1.01
CA VAL A 38 17.09 1.86 0.25
C VAL A 38 17.26 1.01 -1.02
N ASP A 39 18.51 0.78 -1.41
CA ASP A 39 18.94 -0.06 -2.52
C ASP A 39 20.45 -0.32 -2.38
N ASN A 40 21.03 -1.13 -3.27
CA ASN A 40 22.46 -1.36 -3.30
C ASN A 40 23.21 -0.03 -3.45
N ALA A 41 24.15 0.24 -2.54
CA ALA A 41 24.92 1.48 -2.44
C ALA A 41 24.09 2.79 -2.34
N ARG A 42 22.77 2.74 -2.09
CA ARG A 42 21.94 3.94 -1.91
C ARG A 42 21.40 4.06 -0.50
N ARG A 43 21.41 5.28 0.02
CA ARG A 43 20.84 5.60 1.34
C ARG A 43 19.80 6.69 1.23
N GLY A 44 18.68 6.47 1.90
CA GLY A 44 17.60 7.43 2.02
C GLY A 44 17.49 7.94 3.45
N LEU A 45 17.15 9.21 3.58
CA LEU A 45 17.01 9.93 4.84
C LEU A 45 15.70 10.71 4.83
N LEU A 46 14.95 10.61 5.92
CA LEU A 46 13.92 11.56 6.28
C LEU A 46 14.50 12.56 7.25
N LEU A 47 14.47 13.83 6.86
CA LEU A 47 15.04 14.94 7.60
C LEU A 47 13.92 15.88 8.08
N MET A 48 14.08 16.44 9.26
CA MET A 48 13.21 17.49 9.80
C MET A 48 14.03 18.75 10.02
N CYS A 49 13.60 19.84 9.40
CA CYS A 49 14.31 21.11 9.41
C CYS A 49 13.39 22.25 9.87
N ASP A 50 13.98 23.34 10.35
CA ASP A 50 13.23 24.53 10.74
C ASP A 50 12.98 25.45 9.55
N ASN A 51 13.93 25.51 8.61
CA ASN A 51 13.82 26.34 7.40
C ASN A 51 14.52 25.70 6.18
N GLN A 52 14.25 26.28 5.00
CA GLN A 52 14.77 25.81 3.71
C GLN A 52 16.26 26.17 3.48
N GLU A 53 16.81 27.09 4.26
CA GLU A 53 18.21 27.49 4.13
C GLU A 53 19.16 26.41 4.69
N GLN A 54 18.83 25.79 5.82
CA GLN A 54 19.55 24.63 6.38
C GLN A 54 19.72 23.54 5.33
N ILE A 55 18.63 23.30 4.62
CA ILE A 55 18.49 22.35 3.53
C ILE A 55 19.43 22.73 2.36
N SER A 56 19.32 23.95 1.84
CA SER A 56 20.15 24.43 0.73
C SER A 56 21.66 24.39 1.03
N ARG A 57 22.04 24.67 2.29
CA ARG A 57 23.43 24.56 2.76
C ARG A 57 23.92 23.12 2.80
N LEU A 58 23.10 22.19 3.32
CA LEU A 58 23.43 20.76 3.35
C LEU A 58 23.72 20.24 1.94
N GLU A 59 22.83 20.52 0.99
CA GLU A 59 22.99 20.11 -0.40
C GLU A 59 24.29 20.66 -1.02
N SER A 60 24.56 21.95 -0.80
CA SER A 60 25.78 22.61 -1.31
C SER A 60 27.05 21.95 -0.80
N ILE A 61 27.10 21.57 0.49
CA ILE A 61 28.27 20.92 1.09
C ILE A 61 28.41 19.48 0.57
N LEU A 62 27.33 18.71 0.53
CA LEU A 62 27.37 17.31 0.11
C LEU A 62 27.74 17.16 -1.38
N ASN A 63 27.37 18.12 -2.22
CA ASN A 63 27.76 18.15 -3.64
C ASN A 63 29.27 18.34 -3.85
N THR A 64 30.03 18.73 -2.83
CA THR A 64 31.50 18.81 -2.89
C THR A 64 32.20 17.50 -2.52
N MET A 65 31.46 16.47 -2.09
CA MET A 65 32.03 15.19 -1.66
C MET A 65 32.18 14.21 -2.83
N ASP A 66 33.41 13.83 -3.18
CA ASP A 66 33.68 12.88 -4.28
C ASP A 66 33.21 11.44 -4.03
N ASN A 67 32.91 11.08 -2.78
CA ASN A 67 32.59 9.70 -2.40
C ASN A 67 31.12 9.35 -2.61
N ILE A 68 30.26 10.35 -2.79
CA ILE A 68 28.81 10.21 -2.91
C ILE A 68 28.27 11.07 -4.04
N THR A 69 27.05 10.79 -4.48
CA THR A 69 26.29 11.71 -5.31
C THR A 69 24.89 11.84 -4.76
N VAL A 70 24.43 13.07 -4.56
CA VAL A 70 23.06 13.35 -4.17
C VAL A 70 22.15 13.05 -5.36
N THR A 71 21.21 12.13 -5.19
CA THR A 71 20.30 11.69 -6.26
C THR A 71 18.92 12.32 -6.13
N LYS A 72 18.46 12.59 -4.90
CA LYS A 72 17.15 13.20 -4.66
C LYS A 72 17.19 14.17 -3.50
N TYR A 73 16.50 15.29 -3.73
CA TYR A 73 16.27 16.30 -2.71
C TYR A 73 14.96 17.03 -2.89
N ARG A 74 13.96 16.69 -2.07
CA ARG A 74 12.58 17.18 -2.24
C ARG A 74 11.71 16.85 -1.03
N PRO A 75 10.51 17.45 -0.90
CA PRO A 75 9.50 16.95 0.03
C PRO A 75 9.24 15.45 -0.14
N PRO A 76 9.10 14.68 0.96
CA PRO A 76 8.94 13.24 0.92
C PRO A 76 7.59 12.85 0.31
N LYS A 77 7.63 11.89 -0.61
CA LYS A 77 6.44 11.14 -1.04
C LYS A 77 6.25 9.94 -0.10
N LEU A 78 5.03 9.37 -0.09
CA LEU A 78 4.72 8.16 0.68
C LEU A 78 5.76 7.04 0.46
N ARG A 79 6.14 6.81 -0.80
CA ARG A 79 7.13 5.79 -1.18
C ARG A 79 8.51 6.06 -0.59
N ASP A 80 8.90 7.32 -0.48
CA ASP A 80 10.20 7.70 0.07
C ASP A 80 10.22 7.34 1.56
N LYS A 81 9.14 7.65 2.29
CA LYS A 81 9.01 7.31 3.72
C LYS A 81 9.06 5.82 3.97
N LEU A 82 8.32 5.06 3.16
CA LEU A 82 8.28 3.60 3.27
C LEU A 82 9.60 2.96 2.88
N ALA A 83 10.26 3.47 1.83
CA ALA A 83 11.55 2.95 1.41
C ALA A 83 12.61 3.12 2.50
N VAL A 84 12.64 4.26 3.18
CA VAL A 84 13.54 4.50 4.31
C VAL A 84 13.16 3.62 5.51
N ARG A 85 11.87 3.47 5.82
CA ARG A 85 11.42 2.66 6.95
C ARG A 85 11.77 1.18 6.79
N HIS A 86 11.58 0.62 5.59
CA HIS A 86 11.76 -0.81 5.33
C HIS A 86 13.09 -1.17 4.64
N GLY A 87 13.86 -0.16 4.23
CA GLY A 87 15.18 -0.34 3.63
C GLY A 87 15.18 -0.89 2.20
N ARG A 88 14.12 -0.62 1.42
CA ARG A 88 13.99 -1.07 0.02
C ARG A 88 12.96 -0.25 -0.75
N TYR A 89 13.11 -0.11 -2.07
CA TYR A 89 12.08 0.55 -2.89
C TYR A 89 10.84 -0.33 -3.09
N ILE A 90 9.66 0.30 -3.09
CA ILE A 90 8.42 -0.33 -3.56
C ILE A 90 8.43 -0.34 -5.09
N GLN A 91 8.27 -1.49 -5.72
CA GLN A 91 8.18 -1.63 -7.17
C GLN A 91 6.83 -1.15 -7.70
N ARG A 92 6.86 -0.48 -8.85
CA ARG A 92 5.66 -0.09 -9.60
C ARG A 92 5.69 -0.74 -10.97
N ASP A 93 4.50 -0.95 -11.52
CA ASP A 93 4.37 -1.23 -12.93
C ASP A 93 4.94 -0.06 -13.77
N ALA A 94 5.64 -0.38 -14.85
CA ALA A 94 6.23 0.61 -15.74
C ALA A 94 5.14 1.34 -16.55
N ASP A 95 4.07 0.61 -16.88
CA ASP A 95 2.99 1.08 -17.74
C ASP A 95 1.81 1.63 -16.93
N ASP A 96 1.62 1.15 -15.68
CA ASP A 96 0.54 1.59 -14.81
C ASP A 96 1.02 2.19 -13.47
N LYS A 97 0.95 3.52 -13.37
CA LYS A 97 1.38 4.28 -12.18
C LYS A 97 0.55 4.01 -10.92
N LYS A 98 -0.67 3.46 -11.04
CA LYS A 98 -1.55 3.13 -9.90
C LYS A 98 -1.31 1.70 -9.39
N THR A 99 -0.56 0.87 -10.12
CA THR A 99 -0.26 -0.51 -9.75
C THR A 99 1.05 -0.64 -8.96
N PHE A 100 0.96 -1.25 -7.79
CA PHE A 100 2.08 -1.48 -6.86
C PHE A 100 2.23 -2.98 -6.61
N ARG A 101 3.47 -3.47 -6.67
CA ARG A 101 3.77 -4.90 -6.53
C ARG A 101 4.51 -5.15 -5.23
N PHE A 102 4.07 -6.17 -4.52
CA PHE A 102 4.64 -6.66 -3.28
C PHE A 102 4.75 -8.18 -3.35
N VAL A 103 5.77 -8.73 -2.71
CA VAL A 103 5.85 -10.17 -2.46
C VAL A 103 5.44 -10.50 -1.03
N ARG A 104 5.13 -11.77 -0.75
CA ARG A 104 4.67 -12.23 0.56
C ARG A 104 5.65 -11.90 1.70
N ASP A 105 6.95 -11.92 1.42
CA ASP A 105 7.98 -11.53 2.39
C ASP A 105 7.95 -10.03 2.74
N GLU A 106 7.15 -9.25 2.02
CA GLU A 106 6.97 -7.81 2.18
C GLU A 106 5.61 -7.44 2.77
N LEU A 107 4.88 -8.40 3.35
CA LEU A 107 3.58 -8.14 3.98
C LEU A 107 3.62 -6.98 4.99
N GLY A 108 4.69 -6.84 5.77
CA GLY A 108 4.84 -5.71 6.69
C GLY A 108 4.93 -4.35 5.98
N LEU A 109 5.63 -4.29 4.84
CA LEU A 109 5.72 -3.08 4.01
C LEU A 109 4.39 -2.77 3.31
N LEU A 110 3.67 -3.82 2.85
CA LEU A 110 2.33 -3.67 2.30
C LEU A 110 1.36 -3.11 3.35
N VAL A 111 1.37 -3.65 4.57
CA VAL A 111 0.52 -3.18 5.67
C VAL A 111 0.77 -1.70 5.97
N ASP A 112 2.03 -1.29 6.11
CA ASP A 112 2.39 0.11 6.31
C ASP A 112 1.96 1.00 5.14
N PHE A 113 2.13 0.52 3.90
CA PHE A 113 1.70 1.23 2.70
C PHE A 113 0.19 1.46 2.68
N MET A 114 -0.59 0.41 2.90
CA MET A 114 -2.06 0.48 2.92
C MET A 114 -2.55 1.36 4.07
N ALA A 115 -1.97 1.23 5.26
CA ALA A 115 -2.35 2.02 6.42
C ALA A 115 -2.17 3.53 6.18
N GLU A 116 -1.06 3.93 5.56
CA GLU A 116 -0.83 5.33 5.20
C GLU A 116 -1.78 5.86 4.11
N ILE A 117 -2.30 4.99 3.23
CA ILE A 117 -3.36 5.38 2.28
C ILE A 117 -4.69 5.54 3.03
N MET A 118 -5.04 4.57 3.88
CA MET A 118 -6.29 4.52 4.64
C MET A 118 -6.45 5.69 5.63
N LYS A 119 -5.35 6.21 6.17
CA LYS A 119 -5.33 7.40 7.04
C LYS A 119 -5.69 8.70 6.31
N LYS A 120 -5.64 8.73 4.97
CA LYS A 120 -6.03 9.92 4.20
C LYS A 120 -7.55 10.08 4.25
N GLU A 121 -7.99 11.32 4.34
CA GLU A 121 -9.41 11.66 4.30
C GLU A 121 -9.99 11.52 2.88
N GLY A 122 -11.29 11.26 2.81
CA GLY A 122 -12.06 11.22 1.59
C GLY A 122 -12.08 9.87 0.89
N HIS A 123 -12.63 9.89 -0.33
CA HIS A 123 -12.81 8.69 -1.14
C HIS A 123 -11.45 8.09 -1.56
N LYS A 124 -11.27 6.80 -1.28
CA LYS A 124 -10.13 6.01 -1.77
C LYS A 124 -10.64 4.64 -2.19
N LEU A 125 -10.48 4.28 -3.46
CA LEU A 125 -10.80 2.96 -3.97
C LEU A 125 -9.52 2.17 -4.25
N ILE A 126 -9.31 1.13 -3.46
CA ILE A 126 -8.11 0.29 -3.49
C ILE A 126 -8.50 -1.10 -3.98
N GLY A 127 -7.85 -1.58 -5.02
CA GLY A 127 -7.99 -2.95 -5.51
C GLY A 127 -6.82 -3.78 -5.00
N ILE A 128 -7.08 -5.00 -4.57
CA ILE A 128 -6.02 -5.97 -4.22
C ILE A 128 -6.23 -7.28 -4.97
N ARG A 129 -5.18 -7.71 -5.67
CA ARG A 129 -5.12 -8.96 -6.43
C ARG A 129 -3.89 -9.77 -6.04
N GLY A 130 -3.96 -11.07 -6.29
CA GLY A 130 -2.94 -12.02 -5.89
C GLY A 130 -3.51 -13.42 -5.80
N MET A 131 -2.63 -14.41 -5.82
CA MET A 131 -3.03 -15.82 -5.72
C MET A 131 -3.80 -16.10 -4.42
N PRO A 132 -4.64 -17.14 -4.37
CA PRO A 132 -5.32 -17.54 -3.14
C PRO A 132 -4.33 -17.75 -1.99
N ARG A 133 -4.70 -17.33 -0.77
CA ARG A 133 -3.93 -17.52 0.48
C ARG A 133 -2.56 -16.82 0.53
N VAL A 134 -2.29 -15.86 -0.37
CA VAL A 134 -1.05 -15.05 -0.34
C VAL A 134 -1.04 -14.01 0.78
N GLY A 135 -2.17 -13.79 1.46
CA GLY A 135 -2.29 -12.85 2.60
C GLY A 135 -3.07 -11.57 2.28
N LYS A 136 -3.91 -11.56 1.23
CA LYS A 136 -4.68 -10.38 0.81
C LYS A 136 -5.54 -9.85 1.96
N THR A 137 -6.50 -10.64 2.44
CA THR A 137 -7.43 -10.17 3.46
C THR A 137 -6.75 -9.85 4.79
N GLU A 138 -5.75 -10.65 5.18
CA GLU A 138 -4.96 -10.41 6.39
C GLU A 138 -4.23 -9.07 6.33
N SER A 139 -3.68 -8.72 5.16
CA SER A 139 -3.02 -7.42 4.95
C SER A 139 -4.00 -6.25 5.05
N ILE A 140 -5.23 -6.38 4.53
CA ILE A 140 -6.27 -5.35 4.62
C ILE A 140 -6.66 -5.11 6.08
N VAL A 141 -6.91 -6.18 6.83
CA VAL A 141 -7.30 -6.10 8.25
C VAL A 141 -6.15 -5.52 9.08
N ALA A 142 -4.93 -6.00 8.90
CA ALA A 142 -3.76 -5.47 9.60
C ALA A 142 -3.51 -3.98 9.30
N ALA A 143 -3.68 -3.56 8.04
CA ALA A 143 -3.58 -2.16 7.64
C ALA A 143 -4.68 -1.29 8.26
N SER A 144 -5.90 -1.82 8.37
CA SER A 144 -7.03 -1.13 9.00
C SER A 144 -6.76 -0.89 10.50
N VAL A 145 -6.22 -1.89 11.20
CA VAL A 145 -5.77 -1.77 12.60
C VAL A 145 -4.64 -0.74 12.72
N CYS A 146 -3.62 -0.79 11.86
CA CYS A 146 -2.51 0.17 11.86
C CYS A 146 -2.96 1.61 11.54
N ALA A 147 -4.00 1.77 10.72
CA ALA A 147 -4.63 3.04 10.42
C ALA A 147 -5.54 3.55 11.55
N ASN A 148 -5.78 2.75 12.60
CA ASN A 148 -6.75 3.00 13.66
C ASN A 148 -8.16 3.28 13.10
N LYS A 149 -8.56 2.49 12.08
CA LYS A 149 -9.88 2.59 11.45
C LYS A 149 -10.66 1.30 11.64
N ARG A 150 -11.96 1.43 11.87
CA ARG A 150 -12.87 0.27 11.94
C ARG A 150 -13.09 -0.27 10.53
N TRP A 151 -13.04 -1.59 10.35
CA TRP A 151 -13.31 -2.24 9.07
C TRP A 151 -14.63 -2.99 9.08
N LEU A 152 -15.30 -3.02 7.93
CA LEU A 152 -16.58 -3.67 7.71
C LEU A 152 -16.52 -4.54 6.46
N PHE A 153 -16.77 -5.84 6.62
CA PHE A 153 -16.94 -6.74 5.49
C PHE A 153 -18.34 -6.57 4.91
N VAL A 154 -18.40 -6.04 3.69
CA VAL A 154 -19.62 -5.95 2.88
C VAL A 154 -19.82 -7.25 2.13
N SER A 155 -18.73 -7.79 1.57
CA SER A 155 -18.62 -9.14 1.02
C SER A 155 -17.25 -9.74 1.35
N SER A 156 -17.20 -11.02 1.74
CA SER A 156 -15.94 -11.71 2.07
C SER A 156 -16.09 -13.23 2.12
N THR A 157 -15.03 -13.95 1.78
CA THR A 157 -14.90 -15.40 1.95
C THR A 157 -14.50 -15.83 3.38
N LEU A 158 -13.86 -14.98 4.19
CA LEU A 158 -13.22 -15.38 5.46
C LEU A 158 -14.19 -15.62 6.63
N ILE A 159 -15.28 -14.84 6.73
CA ILE A 159 -16.23 -14.95 7.85
C ILE A 159 -17.58 -15.38 7.30
N LYS A 160 -17.90 -16.67 7.46
CA LYS A 160 -19.20 -17.29 7.10
C LYS A 160 -19.72 -16.95 5.68
N GLN A 161 -18.83 -16.59 4.76
CA GLN A 161 -19.22 -16.12 3.42
C GLN A 161 -20.26 -14.98 3.50
N THR A 162 -19.87 -13.88 4.14
CA THR A 162 -20.75 -12.74 4.39
C THR A 162 -21.09 -12.03 3.08
N VAL A 163 -22.38 -11.80 2.83
CA VAL A 163 -22.90 -10.87 1.81
C VAL A 163 -23.95 -10.01 2.49
N ARG A 164 -23.66 -8.72 2.65
CA ARG A 164 -24.57 -7.79 3.31
C ARG A 164 -25.50 -7.14 2.30
N SER A 165 -26.78 -6.99 2.63
CA SER A 165 -27.74 -6.25 1.80
C SER A 165 -28.13 -4.89 2.40
N GLN A 166 -27.65 -4.59 3.61
CA GLN A 166 -27.84 -3.29 4.28
C GLN A 166 -26.77 -3.08 5.36
N LEU A 167 -26.51 -1.81 5.69
CA LEU A 167 -25.76 -1.38 6.86
C LEU A 167 -26.73 -0.79 7.89
N ILE A 168 -26.33 -0.80 9.16
CA ILE A 168 -27.04 0.01 10.18
C ILE A 168 -26.51 1.45 10.14
N GLU A 169 -27.28 2.41 10.66
CA GLU A 169 -26.98 3.84 10.54
C GLU A 169 -25.56 4.21 10.98
N ASP A 170 -25.11 3.70 12.14
CA ASP A 170 -23.76 3.95 12.69
C ASP A 170 -22.60 3.38 11.84
N GLU A 171 -22.89 2.51 10.88
CA GLU A 171 -21.88 1.93 9.98
C GLU A 171 -21.62 2.81 8.75
N TYR A 172 -22.49 3.77 8.43
CA TYR A 172 -22.30 4.76 7.37
C TYR A 172 -21.35 5.89 7.79
N SER A 173 -20.16 5.53 8.29
CA SER A 173 -19.10 6.47 8.68
C SER A 173 -17.98 6.49 7.64
N ASP A 174 -17.44 7.69 7.39
CA ASP A 174 -16.26 7.94 6.56
C ASP A 174 -14.94 7.49 7.22
N ASP A 175 -14.96 7.27 8.53
CA ASP A 175 -13.86 6.68 9.29
C ASP A 175 -13.80 5.15 9.16
N ASN A 176 -14.86 4.53 8.62
CA ASN A 176 -14.87 3.10 8.35
C ASN A 176 -14.15 2.75 7.03
N ILE A 177 -13.55 1.56 6.99
CA ILE A 177 -13.02 0.93 5.79
C ILE A 177 -14.01 -0.15 5.36
N PHE A 178 -14.50 -0.05 4.12
CA PHE A 178 -15.44 -1.04 3.56
C PHE A 178 -14.67 -2.05 2.71
N ILE A 179 -14.79 -3.33 3.05
CA ILE A 179 -14.10 -4.42 2.37
C ILE A 179 -15.11 -5.20 1.54
N LEU A 180 -14.80 -5.33 0.24
CA LEU A 180 -15.58 -6.02 -0.76
C LEU A 180 -14.73 -7.13 -1.37
N ASP A 181 -15.37 -8.23 -1.75
CA ASP A 181 -14.76 -9.29 -2.54
C ASP A 181 -15.54 -9.42 -3.85
N GLY A 182 -14.88 -9.14 -4.97
CA GLY A 182 -15.47 -9.15 -6.31
C GLY A 182 -16.05 -10.50 -6.70
N ILE A 183 -15.42 -11.60 -6.27
CA ILE A 183 -15.89 -12.97 -6.57
C ILE A 183 -17.16 -13.26 -5.78
N VAL A 184 -17.17 -12.94 -4.48
CA VAL A 184 -18.32 -13.17 -3.60
C VAL A 184 -19.51 -12.29 -4.01
N SER A 185 -19.26 -11.02 -4.31
CA SER A 185 -20.28 -10.08 -4.76
C SER A 185 -20.91 -10.55 -6.07
N THR A 186 -20.10 -10.97 -7.04
CA THR A 186 -20.61 -11.44 -8.34
C THR A 186 -21.43 -12.73 -8.22
N LYS A 187 -20.96 -13.72 -7.46
CA LYS A 187 -21.58 -15.06 -7.46
C LYS A 187 -22.84 -15.16 -6.61
N ARG A 188 -22.98 -14.32 -5.58
CA ARG A 188 -23.99 -14.53 -4.51
C ARG A 188 -24.79 -13.30 -4.15
N ALA A 189 -24.48 -12.13 -4.73
CA ALA A 189 -25.26 -10.93 -4.48
C ALA A 189 -26.64 -10.98 -5.13
N ASN A 190 -27.62 -10.49 -4.39
CA ASN A 190 -28.89 -10.05 -4.93
C ASN A 190 -28.82 -8.56 -5.29
N GLU A 191 -29.86 -8.03 -5.93
CA GLU A 191 -29.95 -6.61 -6.29
C GLU A 191 -29.79 -5.67 -5.08
N ARG A 192 -30.26 -6.09 -3.89
CA ARG A 192 -30.12 -5.29 -2.66
C ARG A 192 -28.66 -5.15 -2.22
N HIS A 193 -27.84 -6.18 -2.39
CA HIS A 193 -26.40 -6.05 -2.15
C HIS A 193 -25.76 -5.05 -3.12
N TRP A 194 -26.10 -5.11 -4.41
CA TRP A 194 -25.59 -4.14 -5.38
C TRP A 194 -26.07 -2.71 -5.11
N GLN A 195 -27.29 -2.56 -4.60
CA GLN A 195 -27.75 -1.26 -4.09
C GLN A 195 -26.88 -0.77 -2.93
N LEU A 196 -26.59 -1.64 -1.96
CA LEU A 196 -25.69 -1.30 -0.86
C LEU A 196 -24.28 -0.94 -1.36
N VAL A 197 -23.73 -1.68 -2.33
CA VAL A 197 -22.42 -1.36 -2.93
C VAL A 197 -22.44 0.06 -3.52
N ARG A 198 -23.49 0.42 -4.27
CA ARG A 198 -23.64 1.78 -4.83
C ARG A 198 -23.74 2.85 -3.75
N GLU A 199 -24.44 2.58 -2.65
CA GLU A 199 -24.51 3.49 -1.51
C GLU A 199 -23.13 3.71 -0.88
N ILE A 200 -22.41 2.61 -0.59
CA ILE A 200 -21.08 2.64 0.00
C ILE A 200 -20.10 3.38 -0.91
N MET A 201 -20.11 3.11 -2.22
CA MET A 201 -19.22 3.76 -3.18
C MET A 201 -19.37 5.28 -3.19
N ARG A 202 -20.55 5.82 -2.89
CA ARG A 202 -20.79 7.28 -2.79
C ARG A 202 -20.25 7.91 -1.50
N LEU A 203 -19.98 7.12 -0.46
CA LEU A 203 -19.44 7.64 0.80
C LEU A 203 -18.02 8.19 0.61
N PRO A 204 -17.60 9.26 1.29
CA PRO A 204 -16.22 9.77 1.26
C PRO A 204 -15.29 8.92 2.14
N ALA A 205 -15.41 7.60 2.06
CA ALA A 205 -14.69 6.60 2.85
C ALA A 205 -13.70 5.80 1.98
N THR A 206 -12.81 5.06 2.63
CA THR A 206 -11.93 4.09 1.95
C THR A 206 -12.67 2.78 1.67
N LYS A 207 -12.55 2.29 0.45
CA LYS A 207 -13.08 0.99 0.00
C LYS A 207 -11.92 0.15 -0.49
N VAL A 208 -11.89 -1.10 -0.05
CA VAL A 208 -10.92 -2.08 -0.53
C VAL A 208 -11.68 -3.22 -1.20
N VAL A 209 -11.35 -3.47 -2.47
CA VAL A 209 -11.97 -4.53 -3.28
C VAL A 209 -10.93 -5.60 -3.55
N GLU A 210 -11.13 -6.78 -2.98
CA GLU A 210 -10.43 -8.00 -3.42
C GLU A 210 -10.98 -8.45 -4.76
N HIS A 211 -10.12 -8.97 -5.62
CA HIS A 211 -10.49 -9.41 -6.98
C HIS A 211 -11.16 -8.28 -7.79
N PRO A 212 -10.49 -7.12 -7.95
CA PRO A 212 -11.07 -5.96 -8.62
C PRO A 212 -11.45 -6.26 -10.07
N ASP A 213 -10.71 -7.14 -10.75
CA ASP A 213 -10.97 -7.55 -12.13
C ASP A 213 -12.36 -8.24 -12.28
N VAL A 214 -12.73 -9.06 -11.31
CA VAL A 214 -14.06 -9.71 -11.27
C VAL A 214 -15.14 -8.71 -10.90
N PHE A 215 -14.85 -7.82 -9.94
CA PHE A 215 -15.79 -6.78 -9.51
C PHE A 215 -16.24 -5.85 -10.65
N VAL A 216 -15.30 -5.40 -11.48
CA VAL A 216 -15.61 -4.50 -12.61
C VAL A 216 -16.39 -5.20 -13.73
N SER A 217 -16.24 -6.53 -13.88
CA SER A 217 -16.93 -7.29 -14.93
C SER A 217 -18.46 -7.33 -14.76
N GLN A 218 -18.95 -7.07 -13.55
CA GLN A 218 -20.37 -7.18 -13.17
C GLN A 218 -20.90 -5.93 -12.47
N SER A 219 -20.16 -4.83 -12.54
CA SER A 219 -20.56 -3.54 -11.98
C SER A 219 -20.45 -2.43 -13.01
N GLU A 220 -20.90 -1.23 -12.63
CA GLU A 220 -20.76 -0.02 -13.45
C GLU A 220 -19.36 0.62 -13.35
N TYR A 221 -18.49 0.04 -12.53
CA TYR A 221 -17.13 0.53 -12.30
C TYR A 221 -16.14 -0.12 -13.26
N THR A 222 -15.03 0.58 -13.47
CA THR A 222 -13.91 0.16 -14.29
C THR A 222 -12.64 0.12 -13.45
N LEU A 223 -11.58 -0.53 -13.96
CA LEU A 223 -10.28 -0.51 -13.30
C LEU A 223 -9.70 0.92 -13.21
N ASP A 224 -10.20 1.87 -14.00
CA ASP A 224 -9.78 3.28 -13.97
C ASP A 224 -10.37 4.07 -12.81
N ASP A 225 -11.44 3.59 -12.20
CA ASP A 225 -12.01 4.20 -11.00
C ASP A 225 -11.17 3.92 -9.74
N PHE A 226 -10.24 2.96 -9.81
CA PHE A 226 -9.35 2.60 -8.71
C PHE A 226 -8.20 3.61 -8.58
N ASP A 227 -8.06 4.19 -7.39
CA ASP A 227 -6.93 5.06 -7.04
C ASP A 227 -5.61 4.26 -6.93
N TYR A 228 -5.70 3.01 -6.48
CA TYR A 228 -4.57 2.12 -6.27
C TYR A 228 -4.95 0.68 -6.63
N ILE A 229 -4.06 -0.03 -7.32
CA ILE A 229 -4.11 -1.47 -7.49
C ILE A 229 -2.88 -2.07 -6.83
N ILE A 230 -3.09 -3.07 -5.98
CA ILE A 230 -2.06 -3.78 -5.23
C ILE A 230 -1.99 -5.20 -5.75
N GLU A 231 -0.79 -5.60 -6.18
CA GLU A 231 -0.46 -6.98 -6.51
C GLU A 231 0.34 -7.59 -5.37
N LEU A 232 -0.21 -8.62 -4.74
CA LEU A 232 0.48 -9.42 -3.75
C LEU A 232 0.82 -10.78 -4.35
N ARG A 233 2.12 -11.04 -4.48
CA ARG A 233 2.69 -12.23 -5.10
C ARG A 233 3.41 -13.10 -4.08
N ASN A 234 3.63 -14.38 -4.38
CA ASN A 234 4.52 -15.23 -3.58
C ASN A 234 5.99 -14.84 -3.77
N ASP A 235 6.39 -14.54 -5.00
CA ASP A 235 7.73 -14.10 -5.38
C ASP A 235 7.66 -13.06 -6.52
N TYR A 236 8.82 -12.52 -6.92
CA TYR A 236 8.89 -11.43 -7.89
C TYR A 236 8.52 -11.86 -9.32
N ASP A 237 8.74 -13.13 -9.64
CA ASP A 237 8.55 -13.69 -10.98
C ASP A 237 7.14 -14.27 -11.17
N GLU A 238 6.37 -14.43 -10.09
CA GLU A 238 4.99 -14.90 -10.15
C GLU A 238 4.11 -13.96 -10.99
N GLU A 239 3.51 -14.52 -12.04
CA GLU A 239 2.46 -13.88 -12.82
C GLU A 239 1.08 -14.16 -12.21
N ILE A 240 0.33 -13.11 -11.92
CA ILE A 240 -1.05 -13.25 -11.45
C ILE A 240 -1.93 -13.57 -12.67
N GLN A 241 -2.24 -14.86 -12.86
CA GLN A 241 -3.07 -15.31 -13.97
C GLN A 241 -4.56 -15.19 -13.63
N TYR A 242 -5.21 -14.19 -14.21
CA TYR A 242 -6.60 -13.80 -13.94
C TYR A 242 -7.61 -14.94 -14.13
N ASN A 243 -7.50 -15.70 -15.22
CA ASN A 243 -8.44 -16.77 -15.55
C ASN A 243 -8.35 -17.96 -14.57
N LEU A 244 -7.16 -18.24 -14.03
CA LEU A 244 -6.95 -19.37 -13.11
C LEU A 244 -7.35 -19.05 -11.68
N VAL A 245 -7.30 -17.79 -11.23
CA VAL A 245 -7.79 -17.43 -9.89
C VAL A 245 -9.29 -17.72 -9.79
N ASP A 246 -10.05 -17.41 -10.84
CA ASP A 246 -11.47 -17.73 -10.92
C ASP A 246 -11.75 -19.24 -10.88
N GLU A 247 -10.97 -20.05 -11.60
CA GLU A 247 -11.12 -21.51 -11.64
C GLU A 247 -10.63 -22.20 -10.36
N ILE A 248 -9.54 -21.73 -9.74
CA ILE A 248 -9.01 -22.30 -8.50
C ILE A 248 -9.97 -22.01 -7.34
N GLU A 249 -10.55 -20.81 -7.26
CA GLU A 249 -11.59 -20.54 -6.27
C GLU A 249 -12.89 -21.31 -6.55
N GLN A 250 -13.21 -21.62 -7.82
CA GLN A 250 -14.29 -22.54 -8.18
C GLN A 250 -14.00 -23.98 -7.72
N GLY A 251 -12.80 -24.50 -7.92
CA GLY A 251 -12.42 -25.87 -7.57
C GLY A 251 -12.23 -26.10 -6.06
N THR A 252 -11.69 -25.10 -5.34
CA THR A 252 -11.42 -25.23 -3.90
C THR A 252 -12.71 -25.25 -3.07
N GLN A 253 -13.81 -24.64 -3.55
CA GLN A 253 -15.11 -24.68 -2.89
C GLN A 253 -15.84 -26.03 -3.03
N ASN A 254 -15.62 -26.77 -4.13
CA ASN A 254 -16.17 -28.13 -4.28
C ASN A 254 -15.53 -29.15 -3.32
N ASN A 255 -14.29 -28.92 -2.89
CA ASN A 255 -13.63 -29.81 -1.93
C ASN A 255 -13.96 -29.49 -0.46
N PHE A 256 -14.35 -28.25 -0.13
CA PHE A 256 -14.79 -27.91 1.23
C PHE A 256 -16.21 -28.39 1.54
N SER A 257 -17.03 -28.64 0.52
CA SER A 257 -18.39 -29.18 0.69
C SER A 257 -18.44 -30.71 0.87
N MET A 258 -17.29 -31.40 0.80
CA MET A 258 -17.20 -32.86 0.97
C MET A 258 -16.80 -33.28 2.40
N PHE A 259 -16.53 -32.33 3.31
CA PHE A 259 -16.02 -32.62 4.67
C PHE A 259 -16.96 -32.16 5.81
N ASP A 260 -18.28 -32.15 5.58
CA ASP A 260 -19.26 -32.06 6.68
C ASP A 260 -20.07 -33.36 6.77
N PHE A 261 -19.73 -34.19 7.76
CA PHE A 261 -20.53 -35.30 8.31
C PHE A 261 -20.90 -34.97 9.75
#